data_AF-A0A816F463-F1
#
_entry.id   AF-A0A816F463-F1
#
_cell.length_a   1.000
_cell.length_b   1.000
_cell.length_c   1.000
_cell.angle_alpha   90.00
_cell.angle_beta   90.00
_cell.angle_gamma   90.00
#
_symmetry.space_group_name_H-M   'P 1'
#
loop_
_entity.id
_entity.type
_entity.pdbx_description
1 polymer ?
#
loop_
_entity_poly.entity_id
_entity_poly.type
_entity_poly.pdbx_seq_one_letter_code
_entity_poly.pdbx_strand_id
1 'polypeptide(L)'
;MWNGNNWAMSCDFHGNDLANVQIKPELCGGKCSATPRCTHFTWTQWNGGTCWMKKGPVSKANAFSTNDLTMVCGVTNNNPTGPPISG
;
A
#
# COMPACT_ATOMS: atom_id res chain seq x y z
N MET A 1 6.55 -0.65 12.68
CA MET A 1 6.40 -0.37 11.24
C MET A 1 6.06 -1.63 10.46
N TRP A 2 6.80 -2.74 10.48
CA TRP A 2 6.32 -3.98 9.83
C TRP A 2 6.57 -5.20 10.74
N ASN A 3 5.52 -5.75 11.37
CA ASN A 3 5.64 -6.89 12.29
C ASN A 3 5.40 -8.21 11.56
N GLY A 4 6.19 -8.48 10.52
CA GLY A 4 6.01 -9.65 9.64
C GLY A 4 4.84 -9.53 8.64
N ASN A 5 3.98 -8.52 8.80
CA ASN A 5 2.84 -8.27 7.91
C ASN A 5 3.24 -7.55 6.61
N ASN A 6 2.32 -7.55 5.64
CA ASN A 6 2.43 -6.79 4.39
C ASN A 6 1.71 -5.44 4.44
N TRP A 7 1.48 -4.93 5.64
CA TRP A 7 1.01 -3.58 5.90
C TRP A 7 1.55 -3.06 7.23
N ALA A 8 1.42 -1.75 7.41
CA ALA A 8 2.04 -0.96 8.45
C ALA A 8 1.16 0.25 8.79
N MET A 9 1.16 0.68 10.05
CA MET A 9 0.57 1.95 10.49
C MET A 9 1.60 3.08 10.40
N SER A 10 1.10 4.31 10.34
CA SER A 10 1.88 5.54 10.34
C SER A 10 2.90 5.55 9.21
N CYS A 11 2.48 5.18 8.00
CA CYS A 11 3.37 5.08 6.85
C CYS A 11 2.70 5.44 5.53
N ASP A 12 3.54 5.73 4.55
CA ASP A 12 3.14 6.10 3.19
C ASP A 12 4.23 5.74 2.17
N PHE A 13 3.86 5.72 0.89
CA PHE A 13 4.72 5.59 -0.28
C PHE A 13 4.60 6.84 -1.16
N HIS A 14 5.72 7.37 -1.61
CA HIS A 14 5.72 8.57 -2.44
C HIS A 14 5.20 8.29 -3.86
N GLY A 15 4.23 9.09 -4.31
CA GLY A 15 3.73 9.09 -5.70
C GLY A 15 3.14 7.77 -6.18
N ASN A 16 3.28 7.50 -7.48
CA ASN A 16 2.83 6.28 -8.16
C ASN A 16 1.33 5.97 -8.09
N ASP A 17 0.50 6.99 -7.85
CA ASP A 17 -0.95 6.83 -7.74
C ASP A 17 -1.54 6.31 -9.06
N LEU A 18 -2.23 5.18 -8.96
CA LEU A 18 -2.96 4.51 -10.02
C LEU A 18 -4.43 4.96 -10.01
N ALA A 19 -5.06 4.92 -8.83
CA ALA A 19 -6.45 5.26 -8.62
C ALA A 19 -6.69 5.52 -7.12
N ASN A 20 -7.83 6.12 -6.78
CA ASN A 20 -8.25 6.26 -5.39
C ASN A 20 -9.72 5.91 -5.21
N VAL A 21 -10.09 5.53 -3.99
CA VAL A 21 -11.49 5.27 -3.62
C VAL A 21 -11.71 5.56 -2.15
N GLN A 22 -12.86 6.12 -1.80
CA GLN A 22 -13.26 6.31 -0.41
C GLN A 22 -13.68 4.96 0.17
N ILE A 23 -12.97 4.49 1.20
CA ILE A 23 -13.18 3.19 1.82
C ILE A 23 -12.53 3.16 3.21
N LYS A 24 -12.89 2.20 4.05
CA LYS A 24 -12.25 1.97 5.35
C LYS A 24 -10.80 1.45 5.19
N PRO A 25 -9.89 1.76 6.13
CA PRO A 25 -8.47 1.39 6.01
C PRO A 25 -8.25 -0.11 5.89
N GLU A 26 -9.03 -0.93 6.62
CA GLU A 26 -8.88 -2.39 6.64
C GLU A 26 -9.20 -3.03 5.29
N LEU A 27 -9.98 -2.36 4.45
CA LEU A 27 -10.37 -2.83 3.12
C LEU A 27 -9.43 -2.36 2.01
N CYS A 28 -8.54 -1.40 2.28
CA CYS A 28 -7.68 -0.79 1.26
C CYS A 28 -6.72 -1.82 0.64
N GLY A 29 -6.14 -2.72 1.44
CA GLY A 29 -5.27 -3.78 0.94
C GLY A 29 -5.97 -4.80 0.03
N GLY A 30 -7.21 -5.18 0.39
CA GLY A 30 -8.04 -6.04 -0.46
C GLY A 30 -8.44 -5.34 -1.76
N LYS A 31 -8.80 -4.06 -1.67
CA LYS A 31 -9.14 -3.24 -2.85
C LYS A 31 -7.95 -3.09 -3.81
N CYS A 32 -6.76 -2.85 -3.29
CA CYS A 32 -5.54 -2.83 -4.09
C CYS A 32 -5.28 -4.21 -4.73
N SER A 33 -5.34 -5.29 -3.96
CA SER A 33 -5.12 -6.66 -4.50
C SER A 33 -6.10 -7.04 -5.61
N ALA A 34 -7.35 -6.55 -5.55
CA ALA A 34 -8.37 -6.74 -6.59
C ALA A 34 -8.25 -5.75 -7.77
N THR A 35 -7.39 -4.74 -7.69
CA THR A 35 -7.20 -3.72 -8.73
C THR A 35 -6.01 -4.09 -9.61
N PRO A 36 -6.22 -4.34 -10.92
CA PRO A 36 -5.13 -4.67 -11.82
C PRO A 36 -4.01 -3.63 -11.78
N ARG A 37 -2.76 -4.11 -11.71
CA ARG A 37 -1.52 -3.31 -11.63
C ARG A 37 -1.29 -2.57 -10.31
N CYS A 38 -2.18 -2.70 -9.32
CA CYS A 38 -1.90 -2.20 -7.99
C CYS A 38 -0.85 -3.10 -7.34
N THR A 39 0.18 -2.48 -6.80
CA THR A 39 1.35 -3.16 -6.20
C THR A 39 1.49 -2.81 -4.72
N HIS A 40 1.05 -1.61 -4.35
CA HIS A 40 1.06 -1.09 -3.00
C HIS A 40 -0.05 -0.06 -2.83
N PHE A 41 -0.33 0.31 -1.59
CA PHE A 41 -1.36 1.28 -1.26
C PHE A 41 -0.94 2.14 -0.08
N THR A 42 -1.59 3.29 0.02
CA THR A 42 -1.66 4.11 1.24
C THR A 42 -3.10 4.48 1.50
N TRP A 43 -3.55 4.34 2.74
CA TRP A 43 -4.81 4.86 3.22
C TRP A 43 -4.57 6.11 4.07
N THR A 44 -5.43 7.11 3.91
CA THR A 44 -5.38 8.40 4.64
C THR A 44 -6.78 8.83 5.06
N GLN A 45 -6.88 9.75 6.02
CA GLN A 45 -8.17 10.35 6.42
C GLN A 45 -8.78 11.31 5.38
N TRP A 46 -8.11 11.54 4.27
CA TRP A 46 -8.60 12.42 3.21
C TRP A 46 -10.05 12.06 2.82
N ASN A 47 -10.92 13.08 2.74
CA ASN A 47 -12.35 12.94 2.44
C ASN A 47 -13.09 11.90 3.29
N GLY A 48 -12.73 11.75 4.57
CA GLY A 48 -13.36 10.79 5.48
C GLY A 48 -12.86 9.35 5.29
N GLY A 49 -11.74 9.16 4.57
CA GLY A 49 -11.06 7.88 4.42
C GLY A 49 -10.84 7.49 2.97
N THR A 50 -9.66 7.76 2.44
CA THR A 50 -9.30 7.48 1.04
C THR A 50 -8.17 6.47 0.96
N CYS A 51 -8.39 5.41 0.17
CA CYS A 51 -7.39 4.44 -0.25
C CYS A 51 -6.76 4.90 -1.58
N TRP A 52 -5.47 5.22 -1.54
CA TRP A 52 -4.62 5.54 -2.68
C TRP A 52 -3.96 4.25 -3.15
N MET A 53 -4.44 3.72 -4.28
CA MET A 53 -3.88 2.55 -4.93
C MET A 53 -2.72 2.99 -5.80
N LYS A 54 -1.58 2.30 -5.69
CA LYS A 54 -0.33 2.70 -6.35
C LYS A 54 0.26 1.55 -7.16
N LYS A 55 1.04 1.87 -8.19
CA LYS A 55 1.62 0.92 -9.16
C LYS A 55 3.14 1.01 -9.25
N GLY A 56 3.76 0.02 -9.88
CA GLY A 56 5.19 0.01 -10.15
C GLY A 56 6.00 -0.74 -9.09
N PRO A 57 7.33 -0.83 -9.26
CA PRO A 57 8.19 -1.56 -8.34
C PRO A 57 8.17 -0.90 -6.96
N VAL A 58 8.04 -1.72 -5.92
CA VAL A 58 7.97 -1.25 -4.54
C VAL A 58 8.57 -2.30 -3.60
N SER A 59 8.98 -1.90 -2.41
CA SER A 59 9.35 -2.81 -1.33
C SER A 59 8.97 -2.14 -0.02
N LYS A 60 8.95 -2.91 1.09
CA LYS A 60 8.69 -2.34 2.42
C LYS A 60 9.68 -1.23 2.80
N ALA A 61 10.89 -1.25 2.24
CA ALA A 61 11.93 -0.24 2.46
C ALA A 61 11.63 1.11 1.79
N ASN A 62 10.71 1.15 0.81
CA ASN A 62 10.28 2.40 0.17
C ASN A 62 9.23 3.14 0.99
N ALA A 63 8.65 2.52 2.02
CA ALA A 63 7.71 3.18 2.91
C ALA A 63 8.46 4.11 3.87
N PHE A 64 7.99 5.33 4.02
CA PHE A 64 8.46 6.26 5.04
C PHE A 64 7.43 6.39 6.15
N SER A 65 7.90 6.65 7.37
CA SER A 65 7.02 6.87 8.52
C SER A 65 6.40 8.25 8.45
N THR A 66 5.14 8.36 8.86
CA THR A 66 4.40 9.62 8.97
C THR A 66 4.07 9.88 10.44
N ASN A 67 3.80 11.15 10.79
CA ASN A 67 3.32 11.52 12.13
C ASN A 67 1.81 11.25 12.31
N ASP A 68 1.10 10.93 11.22
CA ASP A 68 -0.31 10.59 11.25
C ASP A 68 -0.47 9.10 11.58
N LEU A 69 -0.84 8.81 12.82
CA LEU A 69 -1.02 7.46 13.33
C LEU A 69 -2.16 6.69 12.66
N THR A 70 -3.01 7.37 11.88
CA THR A 70 -4.17 6.78 11.22
C THR A 70 -3.87 6.36 9.79
N MET A 71 -2.76 6.82 9.21
CA MET A 71 -2.33 6.36 7.89
C MET A 71 -1.93 4.89 7.95
N VAL A 72 -2.30 4.15 6.92
CA VAL A 72 -1.95 2.73 6.76
C VAL A 72 -1.40 2.51 5.37
N CYS A 73 -0.21 1.95 5.24
CA CYS A 73 0.35 1.59 3.95
C CYS A 73 0.63 0.09 3.88
N GLY A 74 0.66 -0.46 2.67
CA GLY A 74 0.92 -1.88 2.48
C GLY A 74 1.40 -2.22 1.08
N VAL A 75 2.04 -3.38 0.96
CA VAL A 75 2.47 -3.96 -0.32
C VAL A 75 1.59 -5.18 -0.61
N THR A 76 1.25 -5.39 -1.88
CA THR A 76 0.53 -6.58 -2.31
C THR A 76 1.50 -7.75 -2.52
N ASN A 77 1.02 -8.96 -2.32
CA ASN A 77 1.81 -10.18 -2.52
C ASN A 77 2.15 -10.43 -4.00
N ASN A 78 1.47 -9.73 -4.92
CA ASN A 78 1.69 -9.80 -6.37
C ASN A 78 2.87 -8.94 -6.83
N ASN A 79 3.62 -8.37 -5.89
CA ASN A 79 4.80 -7.59 -6.20
C ASN A 79 5.98 -8.52 -6.50
N PRO A 80 6.52 -8.52 -7.74
CA PRO A 80 7.54 -9.47 -8.20
C PRO A 80 8.95 -9.20 -7.63
N THR A 81 9.08 -8.61 -6.45
CA THR A 81 10.38 -8.27 -5.85
C THR A 81 11.04 -9.43 -5.09
N GLY A 82 10.69 -10.68 -5.40
CA GLY A 82 11.59 -11.81 -5.20
C GLY A 82 12.47 -11.96 -6.45
N PRO A 83 13.71 -12.47 -6.35
CA PRO A 83 14.41 -12.97 -7.53
C PRO A 83 13.45 -13.87 -8.32
N PRO A 84 13.44 -13.84 -9.67
CA PRO A 84 12.65 -14.81 -10.42
C PRO A 84 12.98 -16.20 -9.89
N ILE A 85 11.94 -16.93 -9.45
CA ILE A 85 12.08 -18.31 -9.02
C ILE A 85 12.56 -19.04 -10.28
N SER A 86 13.86 -19.34 -10.36
CA SER A 86 14.40 -20.13 -11.45
C SER A 86 13.76 -21.50 -11.37
N GLY A 87 13.05 -21.88 -12.43
CA GLY A 87 12.68 -23.28 -12.66
C GLY A 87 13.90 -24.16 -12.84
#